data_AF-A0A3S0LFG5-F1
#
_entry.id   AF-A0A3S0LFG5-F1
#
_cell.length_a   1.000
_cell.length_b   1.000
_cell.length_c   1.000
_cell.angle_alpha   90.00
_cell.angle_beta   90.00
_cell.angle_gamma   90.00
#
_symmetry.space_group_name_H-M   'P 1'
#
loop_
_entity.id
_entity.type
_entity.pdbx_description
1 polymer ?
#
loop_
_entity_poly.entity_id
_entity_poly.type
_entity_poly.pdbx_seq_one_letter_code
_entity_poly.pdbx_strand_id
1 'polypeptide(L)' 'MDRMYLKNTLELLQRERDAHGTKFGDNPVHSKCLPNFEAAIAKLQKELDKFNDESPLPGSGGATV' A
#
# COMPACT_ATOMS: atom_id res chain seq x y z
N MET A 1 3.27 -11.13 -5.95
CA MET A 1 3.95 -9.95 -5.37
C MET A 1 4.17 -10.28 -3.90
N ASP A 2 5.38 -10.18 -3.38
CA ASP A 2 5.67 -10.59 -2.00
C ASP A 2 5.25 -9.50 -0.98
N ARG A 3 4.83 -9.90 0.22
CA ARG A 3 4.48 -8.97 1.32
C ARG A 3 5.63 -8.02 1.65
N MET A 4 6.87 -8.52 1.66
CA MET A 4 8.06 -7.71 1.93
C MET A 4 8.31 -6.70 0.81
N TYR A 5 8.09 -7.11 -0.44
CA TYR A 5 8.17 -6.22 -1.60
C TYR A 5 7.13 -5.10 -1.53
N LEU A 6 5.88 -5.43 -1.15
CA LEU A 6 4.81 -4.43 -1.00
C LEU A 6 5.10 -3.42 0.11
N LYS A 7 5.61 -3.88 1.27
CA LYS A 7 6.02 -2.99 2.37
C LYS A 7 7.12 -2.03 1.96
N ASN A 8 8.19 -2.54 1.34
CA ASN A 8 9.30 -1.70 0.86
C ASN A 8 8.81 -0.70 -0.19
N THR A 9 7.94 -1.13 -1.10
CA THR A 9 7.38 -0.26 -2.15
C THR A 9 6.52 0.85 -1.54
N LEU A 10 5.72 0.56 -0.52
CA LEU A 10 4.93 1.55 0.22
C LEU A 10 5.82 2.60 0.90
N GLU A 11 6.87 2.17 1.59
CA GLU A 11 7.81 3.07 2.27
C GLU A 11 8.50 4.00 1.27
N LEU A 12 8.96 3.47 0.14
CA LEU A 12 9.57 4.26 -0.94
C LEU A 12 8.59 5.27 -1.53
N LEU A 13 7.34 4.87 -1.81
CA LEU A 13 6.30 5.76 -2.34
C LEU A 13 5.93 6.88 -1.36
N GLN A 14 5.88 6.59 -0.06
CA GLN A 14 5.61 7.60 0.97
C GLN A 14 6.75 8.61 1.05
N ARG A 15 8.01 8.15 1.05
CA ARG A 15 9.17 9.03 1.02
C ARG A 15 9.20 9.90 -0.24
N GLU A 16 8.89 9.32 -1.40
CA GLU A 16 8.86 10.05 -2.67
C GLU A 16 7.73 11.09 -2.67
N ARG A 17 6.53 10.75 -2.17
CA ARG A 17 5.43 11.70 -1.98
C ARG A 17 5.87 12.90 -1.16
N ASP A 18 6.53 12.68 -0.03
CA ASP A 18 6.95 13.75 0.89
C ASP A 18 8.06 14.62 0.28
N ALA A 19 9.04 14.00 -0.37
CA ALA A 19 10.08 14.72 -1.10
C ALA A 19 9.49 15.54 -2.26
N HIS A 20 8.50 14.98 -2.97
CA HIS A 20 7.83 15.63 -4.08
C HIS A 20 6.97 16.80 -3.62
N GLY A 21 6.19 16.64 -2.54
CA GLY A 21 5.41 17.71 -1.93
C GLY A 21 6.28 18.86 -1.43
N THR A 22 7.43 18.55 -0.84
CA THR A 22 8.39 19.58 -0.39
C THR A 22 9.04 20.33 -1.56
N LYS A 23 9.38 19.64 -2.65
CA LYS A 23 10.07 20.24 -3.81
C LYS A 23 9.13 20.97 -4.78
N PHE A 24 7.89 20.49 -4.91
CA PHE A 24 6.97 20.90 -5.98
C PHE A 24 5.58 21.30 -5.46
N GLY A 25 5.38 21.46 -4.14
CA GLY A 25 4.08 21.76 -3.54
C GLY A 25 3.41 23.02 -4.11
N ASP A 26 4.20 24.05 -4.44
CA ASP A 26 3.72 25.30 -5.03
C ASP A 26 3.69 25.29 -6.57
N ASN A 27 4.09 24.17 -7.21
CA ASN A 27 4.12 24.07 -8.66
C ASN A 27 2.76 23.56 -9.19
N PRO A 28 1.98 24.38 -9.90
CA PRO A 28 0.65 23.99 -10.40
C PRO A 28 0.69 22.82 -11.39
N VAL A 29 1.83 22.59 -12.07
CA VAL A 29 2.03 21.44 -12.97
C VAL A 29 2.02 20.11 -12.19
N HIS A 30 2.43 20.15 -10.92
CA HIS A 30 2.53 18.98 -10.03
C HIS A 30 1.34 18.83 -9.07
N SER A 31 0.31 19.68 -9.20
CA SER A 31 -0.92 19.64 -8.40
C SER A 31 -1.63 18.28 -8.42
N LYS A 32 -1.47 17.50 -9.50
CA LYS A 32 -2.04 16.16 -9.65
C LYS A 32 -1.12 15.04 -9.15
N CYS A 33 0.15 15.31 -8.88
CA CYS A 33 1.11 14.30 -8.46
C CYS A 33 0.81 13.79 -7.05
N LEU A 34 0.55 14.69 -6.10
CA LEU A 34 0.19 14.34 -4.72
C LEU A 34 -1.03 13.40 -4.63
N PRO A 35 -2.20 13.71 -5.21
CA PRO A 35 -3.35 12.82 -5.15
C PRO A 35 -3.10 11.48 -5.87
N ASN A 36 -2.26 11.45 -6.91
CA ASN A 36 -1.87 10.19 -7.56
C ASN A 36 -1.00 9.32 -6.66
N PHE A 37 -0.06 9.92 -5.91
CA PHE A 37 0.72 9.20 -4.90
C PHE A 37 -0.18 8.62 -3.81
N GLU A 38 -1.13 9.40 -3.29
CA GLU A 38 -2.09 8.95 -2.27
C GLU A 38 -2.95 7.79 -2.77
N ALA A 39 -3.46 7.86 -4.01
CA ALA A 39 -4.23 6.79 -4.61
C ALA A 39 -3.41 5.50 -4.79
N ALA A 40 -2.14 5.63 -5.22
CA ALA A 40 -1.24 4.49 -5.36
C ALA A 40 -0.90 3.84 -4.00
N ILE A 41 -0.62 4.65 -2.98
CA ILE A 41 -0.37 4.20 -1.60
C ILE A 41 -1.61 3.48 -1.06
N ALA A 42 -2.81 4.05 -1.19
CA ALA A 42 -4.04 3.42 -0.73
C ALA A 42 -4.31 2.07 -1.42
N LYS A 43 -4.03 1.97 -2.73
CA LYS A 43 -4.17 0.72 -3.46
C LYS A 43 -3.18 -0.34 -2.97
N LEU A 44 -1.91 0.02 -2.78
CA LEU A 44 -0.89 -0.91 -2.29
C LEU A 44 -1.12 -1.32 -0.83
N GLN A 45 -1.61 -0.40 0.01
CA GLN A 45 -2.01 -0.69 1.38
C GLN A 45 -3.15 -1.72 1.40
N LYS A 46 -4.17 -1.54 0.54
CA LYS A 46 -5.26 -2.52 0.40
C LYS A 46 -4.77 -3.89 -0.08
N GLU A 47 -3.80 -3.93 -0.99
CA GLU A 47 -3.18 -5.20 -1.39
C GLU A 47 -2.39 -5.82 -0.22
N LEU A 48 -1.68 -5.02 0.57
CA LEU A 48 -0.95 -5.49 1.76
C LEU A 48 -1.89 -6.03 2.85
N ASP A 49 -3.05 -5.41 3.04
CA ASP A 49 -4.04 -5.84 4.02
C ASP A 49 -4.61 -7.22 3.66
N LYS A 50 -4.74 -7.56 2.37
CA LYS A 50 -5.13 -8.93 1.95
C LYS A 50 -4.12 -10.00 2.40
N PHE A 51 -2.83 -9.67 2.49
CA PHE A 51 -1.81 -10.57 3.05
C PHE A 51 -1.87 -10.67 4.58
N ASN A 52 -2.49 -9.71 5.25
CA ASN A 52 -2.71 -9.76 6.70
C ASN A 52 -4.04 -10.45 7.05
N ASP A 53 -5.04 -10.33 6.16
CA ASP A 53 -6.38 -10.92 6.31
C ASP A 53 -6.44 -12.41 5.93
N GLU A 54 -5.36 -12.97 5.37
CA GLU A 54 -5.06 -14.41 5.46
C GLU A 54 -4.72 -14.80 6.93
N SER A 55 -5.69 -14.59 7.81
CA SER A 55 -5.82 -15.38 9.03
C SER A 55 -6.11 -16.84 8.62
N PRO A 56 -5.53 -17.83 9.30
CA PRO A 56 -5.73 -19.23 8.96
C PRO A 56 -7.22 -19.55 8.93
N LEU A 57 -7.66 -20.21 7.86
CA LEU A 57 -9.00 -20.79 7.73
C LEU A 57 -9.47 -21.35 9.08
N PRO A 58 -10.64 -20.97 9.59
CA PRO A 58 -11.23 -21.69 10.70
C PRO A 58 -11.57 -23.12 10.24
N GLY A 59 -10.85 -24.10 10.78
CA GLY A 59 -11.35 -25.46 10.95
C GLY A 59 -11.08 -26.45 9.81
N SER A 60 -9.83 -26.91 9.73
CA SER A 60 -9.60 -28.34 9.53
C SER A 60 -10.09 -29.06 10.79
N GLY A 61 -11.08 -29.95 10.69
CA GLY A 61 -11.52 -30.78 11.82
C GLY A 61 -13.02 -30.98 11.93
N GLY A 62 -13.59 -31.73 10.99
CA GLY A 62 -14.98 -32.21 11.05
C GLY A 62 -15.12 -33.58 10.41
N ALA A 63 -14.18 -34.47 10.67
CA ALA A 63 -14.31 -35.89 10.41
C ALA A 63 -14.57 -36.58 11.75
N THR A 64 -15.84 -36.82 12.09
CA THR A 64 -16.22 -37.87 13.03
C THR A 64 -17.66 -38.28 12.79
N VAL A 65 -17.79 -39.52 12.30
CA VAL A 65 -18.86 -40.53 12.43
C VAL A 65 -20.31 -40.16 12.14
#